data_AF-A0A133P148-F1
#
_entry.id   AF-A0A133P148-F1
#
_cell.length_a   1.000
_cell.length_b   1.000
_cell.length_c   1.000
_cell.angle_alpha   90.00
_cell.angle_beta   90.00
_cell.angle_gamma   90.00
#
_symmetry.space_group_name_H-M   'P 1'
#
loop_
_entity.id
_entity.type
_entity.pdbx_description
1 polymer ?
#
loop_
_entity_poly.entity_id
_entity_poly.type
_entity_poly.pdbx_seq_one_letter_code
_entity_poly.pdbx_strand_id
1 'polypeptide(L)' 'MNVEKFKIIVLDFENIDNIGQGFADEVFRVSKNKNPDITIVPVNMNEEIEFMINRAMKNNLK' A
#
# COMPACT_ATOMS: atom_id res chain seq x y z
N MET A 1 -9.87 -22.33 -19.15
CA MET A 1 -10.05 -21.31 -18.09
C MET A 1 -8.66 -20.95 -17.60
N ASN A 2 -8.15 -19.77 -17.93
CA ASN A 2 -6.81 -19.36 -17.53
C ASN A 2 -6.91 -18.81 -16.11
N VAL A 3 -6.19 -19.39 -15.16
CA VAL A 3 -6.20 -18.94 -13.76
C VAL A 3 -5.13 -17.87 -13.63
N GLU A 4 -5.53 -16.60 -13.57
CA GLU A 4 -4.60 -15.51 -13.30
C GLU A 4 -4.07 -15.63 -11.87
N LYS A 5 -2.74 -15.67 -11.73
CA LYS A 5 -2.08 -15.71 -10.43
C LYS A 5 -1.96 -14.29 -9.90
N PHE A 6 -2.91 -13.88 -9.08
CA PHE A 6 -2.78 -12.65 -8.29
C PHE A 6 -2.04 -12.95 -6.98
N LYS A 7 -1.23 -11.99 -6.52
CA LYS A 7 -0.52 -12.08 -5.23
C LYS A 7 -1.08 -11.04 -4.28
N ILE A 8 -1.57 -11.46 -3.11
CA ILE A 8 -2.04 -10.55 -2.07
C ILE A 8 -0.96 -10.44 -1.00
N ILE A 9 -0.64 -9.21 -0.62
CA ILE A 9 0.23 -8.88 0.52
C ILE A 9 -0.64 -8.15 1.53
N VAL A 10 -0.76 -8.70 2.74
CA VAL A 10 -1.43 -8.03 3.85
C VAL A 10 -0.36 -7.34 4.69
N LEU A 11 -0.54 -6.04 4.92
CA LEU A 11 0.31 -5.26 5.81
C LEU A 11 -0.50 -4.88 7.04
N ASP A 12 -0.14 -5.46 8.17
CA ASP A 12 -0.78 -5.21 9.46
C ASP A 12 -0.09 -4.06 10.18
N PHE A 13 -0.87 -3.03 10.52
CA PHE A 13 -0.41 -1.83 11.23
C PHE A 13 -0.82 -1.83 12.71
N GLU A 14 -1.25 -2.96 13.25
CA GLU A 14 -1.53 -3.09 14.68
C GLU A 14 -0.30 -2.66 15.51
N ASN A 15 -0.51 -1.77 16.49
CA ASN A 15 0.52 -1.19 17.35
C ASN A 15 1.59 -0.34 16.63
N ILE A 16 1.32 0.10 15.39
CA ILE A 16 2.15 1.09 14.70
C ILE A 16 1.49 2.46 14.87
N ASP A 17 2.24 3.42 15.41
CA ASP A 17 1.72 4.77 15.63
C ASP A 17 1.78 5.62 14.35
N ASN A 18 2.87 5.50 13.56
CA ASN A 18 3.05 6.28 12.33
C ASN A 18 3.91 5.58 11.28
N ILE A 19 3.85 6.11 10.05
CA ILE A 19 4.76 5.76 8.95
C ILE A 19 5.25 7.02 8.25
N GLY A 20 6.51 7.01 7.83
CA GLY A 20 7.11 8.10 7.06
C GLY A 20 6.68 8.12 5.60
N GLN A 21 6.79 9.28 4.95
CA GLN A 21 6.49 9.47 3.54
C GLN A 21 7.27 8.50 2.63
N GLY A 22 8.55 8.25 2.92
CA GLY A 22 9.37 7.34 2.11
C GLY A 22 8.86 5.90 2.13
N PHE A 23 8.40 5.41 3.29
CA PHE A 23 7.81 4.08 3.40
C PHE A 23 6.48 4.00 2.63
N ALA A 24 5.59 4.97 2.86
CA ALA A 24 4.29 5.00 2.18
C ALA A 24 4.46 5.05 0.64
N ASP A 25 5.39 5.87 0.16
CA ASP A 25 5.70 6.01 -1.26
C ASP A 25 6.32 4.73 -1.84
N GLU A 26 7.29 4.10 -1.18
CA GLU A 26 7.93 2.90 -1.73
C GLU A 26 6.96 1.71 -1.78
N VAL A 27 6.14 1.53 -0.74
CA VAL A 27 5.22 0.40 -0.63
C VAL A 27 4.00 0.60 -1.53
N PHE A 28 3.27 1.71 -1.37
CA PHE A 28 1.95 1.87 -1.99
C PHE A 28 1.99 2.53 -3.38
N ARG A 29 3.12 3.15 -3.76
CA ARG A 29 3.32 3.71 -5.11
C ARG A 29 4.35 2.93 -5.92
N VAL A 30 5.60 2.88 -5.47
CA VAL A 30 6.70 2.33 -6.28
C VAL A 30 6.58 0.82 -6.46
N SER A 31 6.37 0.07 -5.38
CA SER A 31 6.27 -1.40 -5.43
C SER A 31 5.04 -1.87 -6.20
N LYS A 32 3.91 -1.18 -6.04
CA LYS A 32 2.68 -1.43 -6.82
C LYS A 32 2.88 -1.14 -8.32
N ASN A 33 3.54 -0.04 -8.67
CA ASN A 33 3.83 0.30 -10.06
C ASN A 33 4.83 -0.68 -10.70
N LYS A 34 5.81 -1.18 -9.94
CA LYS A 34 6.77 -2.20 -10.41
C LYS A 34 6.16 -3.60 -10.53
N ASN A 35 5.10 -3.90 -9.77
CA ASN A 35 4.47 -5.22 -9.73
C ASN A 35 2.93 -5.06 -9.80
N PRO A 36 2.36 -4.74 -10.97
CA PRO A 36 0.93 -4.45 -11.08
C PRO A 36 0.02 -5.59 -10.58
N ASP A 37 0.50 -6.84 -10.68
CA ASP A 37 -0.20 -8.07 -10.30
C ASP A 37 -0.27 -8.33 -8.78
N ILE A 38 0.42 -7.51 -7.96
CA ILE A 38 0.32 -7.60 -6.51
C ILE A 38 -0.75 -6.65 -5.99
N THR A 39 -1.57 -7.12 -5.06
CA THR A 39 -2.50 -6.27 -4.31
C THR A 39 -1.98 -6.13 -2.89
N ILE A 40 -1.71 -4.89 -2.47
CA ILE A 40 -1.29 -4.58 -1.11
C ILE A 40 -2.54 -4.14 -0.34
N VAL A 41 -2.84 -4.85 0.74
CA VAL A 41 -4.02 -4.60 1.59
C VAL A 41 -3.53 -4.18 2.98
N PRO A 42 -3.61 -2.89 3.33
CA PRO A 42 -3.30 -2.44 4.68
C PRO A 42 -4.47 -2.77 5.63
N VAL A 43 -4.18 -3.27 6.82
CA VAL A 43 -5.16 -3.59 7.87
C VAL A 43 -4.74 -2.99 9.22
N ASN A 44 -5.70 -2.83 10.13
CA ASN A 44 -5.48 -2.26 11.48
C ASN A 44 -4.76 -0.90 11.49
N MET A 45 -5.05 -0.06 10.49
CA MET A 45 -4.51 1.30 10.41
C MET A 45 -5.19 2.22 11.42
N ASN A 46 -4.42 3.17 11.96
CA ASN A 46 -4.97 4.39 12.56
C ASN A 46 -5.16 5.50 11.50
N GLU A 47 -5.74 6.63 11.90
CA GLU A 47 -6.01 7.76 11.01
C GLU A 47 -4.74 8.37 10.38
N GLU A 48 -3.62 8.41 11.11
CA GLU A 48 -2.35 8.95 10.62
C GLU A 48 -1.76 8.07 9.51
N ILE A 49 -1.79 6.76 9.70
CA ILE A 49 -1.32 5.78 8.72
C ILE A 49 -2.21 5.80 7.48
N GLU A 50 -3.54 5.81 7.65
CA GLU A 50 -4.48 5.90 6.53
C GLU A 50 -4.24 7.18 5.71
N PHE A 51 -4.06 8.32 6.39
CA PHE A 51 -3.71 9.58 5.73
C PHE A 51 -2.43 9.46 4.90
N MET A 52 -1.37 8.87 5.46
CA MET A 52 -0.08 8.72 4.78
C MET A 52 -0.15 7.80 3.56
N ILE A 53 -0.89 6.70 3.64
CA ILE A 53 -1.11 5.78 2.52
C ILE A 53 -1.91 6.47 1.41
N ASN A 54 -3.02 7.12 1.77
CA ASN A 54 -3.85 7.86 0.82
C ASN A 54 -3.05 8.96 0.11
N ARG A 55 -2.16 9.65 0.83
CA ARG A 55 -1.26 10.65 0.26
C ARG A 55 -0.30 10.03 -0.77
N ALA A 56 0.29 8.87 -0.48
CA ALA A 56 1.18 8.18 -1.41
C ALA A 56 0.45 7.74 -2.70
N MET A 57 -0.80 7.28 -2.58
CA MET A 57 -1.62 6.79 -3.69
C MET A 57 -2.22 7.91 -4.57
N LYS A 58 -2.61 9.06 -4.00
CA LYS A 58 -3.18 10.20 -4.76
C LYS A 58 -2.23 10.77 -5.83
N ASN A 59 -0.93 10.57 -5.68
CA ASN A 59 0.06 11.02 -6.65
C ASN A 59 0.07 10.21 -7.97
N ASN A 60 -0.78 9.18 -8.10
CA ASN A 60 -0.94 8.37 -9.33
C ASN A 60 -1.93 8.95 -10.35
N LEU A 61 -2.48 10.15 -10.13
CA LEU A 61 -3.32 10.86 -11.11
C LEU A 61 -2.48 11.88 -11.90
N LYS A 62 -1.70 11.41 -12.86
CA LYS A 62 -1.21 12.21 -14.00
C LYS A 62 -1.12 11.34 -15.25
#